data_AF-A0A0C2FMH7-F1
#
_entry.id   AF-A0A0C2FMH7-F1
#
_cell.length_a   1.000
_cell.length_b   1.000
_cell.length_c   1.000
_cell.angle_alpha   90.00
_cell.angle_beta   90.00
_cell.angle_gamma   90.00
#
_symmetry.space_group_name_H-M   'P 1'
#
loop_
_entity.id
_entity.type
_entity.pdbx_description
1 polymer ?
#
loop_
_entity_poly.entity_id
_entity_poly.type
_entity_poly.pdbx_seq_one_letter_code
_entity_poly.pdbx_strand_id
1 'polypeptide(L)'
;LCDSNFALVPRGNCSFSEKAYHVQRAEPVGFQALIVYNSEGKPPIDMAGSKYADLVRIPVLMISYQCMLAINNTYPASKGYIVQVKVSPGYYDLFRYLIPFVVVVGFCFIVLLISLIFKAIRLCRERRRVARKRLSKRNLRKIPTKKFRKGELI
;
A
#
# COMPACT_ATOMS: atom_id res chain seq x y z
N LEU A 1 -33.93 0.19 -17.56
CA LEU A 1 -34.16 1.34 -16.64
C LEU A 1 -32.91 1.43 -15.76
N CYS A 2 -32.39 2.64 -15.46
CA CYS A 2 -31.30 2.76 -14.50
C CYS A 2 -31.88 2.54 -13.10
N ASP A 3 -31.52 1.44 -12.43
CA ASP A 3 -31.98 1.12 -11.08
C ASP A 3 -31.34 2.03 -10.00
N SER A 4 -30.35 2.83 -10.40
CA SER A 4 -29.54 3.67 -9.52
C SER A 4 -29.21 5.01 -10.19
N ASN A 5 -29.64 6.13 -9.59
CA ASN A 5 -29.33 7.47 -10.06
C ASN A 5 -28.39 8.20 -9.08
N PHE A 6 -27.52 9.06 -9.61
CA PHE A 6 -26.67 9.97 -8.84
C PHE A 6 -27.18 11.40 -9.00
N ALA A 7 -27.19 12.18 -7.91
CA ALA A 7 -27.64 13.57 -7.94
C ALA A 7 -26.46 14.50 -8.24
N LEU A 8 -26.66 15.48 -9.12
CA LEU A 8 -25.70 16.54 -9.44
C LEU A 8 -26.28 17.89 -9.02
N VAL A 9 -25.67 18.56 -8.03
CA VAL A 9 -26.28 19.71 -7.33
C VAL A 9 -25.28 20.86 -7.16
N PRO A 10 -25.70 22.13 -7.30
CA PRO A 10 -24.82 23.27 -7.01
C PRO A 10 -24.51 23.39 -5.52
N ARG A 11 -23.31 23.88 -5.23
CA ARG A 11 -22.95 24.40 -3.89
C ARG A 11 -23.81 25.63 -3.53
N GLY A 12 -24.19 25.72 -2.26
CA GLY A 12 -24.91 26.86 -1.69
C GLY A 12 -26.30 26.49 -1.15
N ASN A 13 -27.03 27.48 -0.66
CA ASN A 13 -28.36 27.39 -0.03
C ASN A 13 -28.41 26.67 1.33
N CYS A 14 -27.82 25.48 1.44
CA CYS A 14 -27.83 24.68 2.66
C CYS A 14 -26.54 23.87 2.82
N SER A 15 -26.37 23.23 3.99
CA SER A 15 -25.18 22.44 4.31
C SER A 15 -25.04 21.20 3.41
N PHE A 16 -23.81 20.70 3.25
CA PHE A 16 -23.55 19.50 2.44
C PHE A 16 -24.27 18.26 2.98
N SER A 17 -24.27 18.07 4.31
CA SER A 17 -24.98 16.97 4.96
C SER A 17 -26.49 17.03 4.76
N GLU A 18 -27.06 18.24 4.69
CA GLU A 18 -28.51 18.42 4.47
C GLU A 18 -28.91 18.07 3.03
N LYS A 19 -28.14 18.52 2.04
CA LYS A 19 -28.33 18.08 0.65
C LYS A 19 -28.27 16.56 0.55
N ALA A 20 -27.24 15.94 1.13
CA ALA A 20 -27.06 14.49 1.09
C ALA A 20 -28.21 13.74 1.77
N TYR A 21 -28.65 14.22 2.94
CA TYR A 21 -29.76 13.65 3.70
C TYR A 21 -31.08 13.67 2.91
N HIS A 22 -31.37 14.76 2.20
CA HIS A 22 -32.59 14.82 1.38
C HIS A 22 -32.47 14.00 0.09
N VAL A 23 -31.32 14.06 -0.57
CA VAL A 23 -31.05 13.31 -1.81
C VAL A 23 -31.13 11.81 -1.61
N GLN A 24 -30.57 11.27 -0.52
CA GLN A 24 -30.65 9.84 -0.23
C GLN A 24 -32.08 9.37 0.13
N ARG A 25 -32.96 10.30 0.52
CA ARG A 25 -34.36 10.05 0.92
C ARG A 25 -35.36 10.53 -0.13
N ALA A 26 -34.89 10.86 -1.34
CA ALA A 26 -35.77 11.30 -2.41
C ALA A 26 -36.81 10.20 -2.74
N GLU A 27 -38.05 10.61 -3.00
CA GLU A 27 -39.13 9.71 -3.40
C GLU A 27 -39.32 9.75 -4.93
N PRO A 28 -39.66 8.62 -5.57
CA PRO A 28 -39.95 7.31 -4.97
C PRO A 28 -38.70 6.48 -4.65
N VAL A 29 -37.53 6.83 -5.22
CA VAL A 29 -36.27 6.10 -5.04
C VAL A 29 -35.17 7.10 -4.72
N GLY A 30 -34.48 6.87 -3.60
CA GLY A 30 -33.35 7.68 -3.17
C GLY A 30 -32.16 7.56 -4.12
N PHE A 31 -31.41 8.65 -4.28
CA PHE A 31 -30.18 8.62 -5.07
C PHE A 31 -29.08 7.88 -4.32
N GLN A 32 -28.19 7.22 -5.06
CA GLN A 32 -27.11 6.41 -4.49
C GLN A 32 -25.80 7.19 -4.25
N ALA A 33 -25.70 8.41 -4.78
CA ALA A 33 -24.56 9.30 -4.54
C ALA A 33 -24.97 10.76 -4.75
N LEU A 34 -24.26 11.67 -4.09
CA LEU A 34 -24.37 13.11 -4.29
C LEU A 34 -23.05 13.67 -4.84
N ILE A 35 -23.14 14.32 -5.99
CA ILE A 35 -22.06 15.08 -6.62
C ILE A 35 -22.40 16.55 -6.50
N VAL A 36 -21.61 17.29 -5.73
CA VAL A 36 -21.74 18.75 -5.60
C VAL A 36 -20.76 19.43 -6.54
N TYR A 37 -21.18 20.42 -7.32
CA TYR A 37 -20.24 21.24 -8.08
C TYR A 37 -20.04 22.60 -7.44
N ASN A 38 -18.79 23.06 -7.40
CA ASN A 38 -18.46 24.39 -6.88
C ASN A 38 -18.80 25.49 -7.90
N SER A 39 -18.74 26.74 -7.45
CA SER A 39 -18.90 27.92 -8.30
C SER A 39 -17.85 27.98 -9.40
N GLU A 40 -18.17 28.68 -10.48
CA GLU A 40 -17.26 28.90 -11.60
C GLU A 40 -15.93 29.52 -11.14
N GLY A 41 -14.83 29.00 -11.70
CA GLY A 41 -13.46 29.44 -11.36
C GLY A 41 -12.97 29.04 -9.96
N LYS A 42 -13.75 28.29 -9.16
CA LYS A 42 -13.34 27.83 -7.82
C LYS A 42 -12.98 26.34 -7.82
N PRO A 43 -11.85 25.94 -7.20
CA PRO A 43 -11.49 24.54 -7.06
C PRO A 43 -12.44 23.83 -6.08
N PRO A 44 -12.58 22.50 -6.13
CA PRO A 44 -13.26 21.73 -5.09
C PRO A 44 -12.68 22.06 -3.70
N ILE A 45 -13.54 22.03 -2.68
CA ILE A 45 -13.16 22.27 -1.29
C ILE A 45 -13.55 21.08 -0.40
N ASP A 46 -12.89 20.97 0.74
CA ASP A 46 -13.28 20.00 1.77
C ASP A 46 -14.70 20.30 2.27
N MET A 47 -15.50 19.25 2.38
CA MET A 47 -16.90 19.34 2.78
C MET A 47 -17.03 18.90 4.24
N ALA A 48 -17.26 19.87 5.13
CA ALA A 48 -17.59 19.57 6.51
C ALA A 48 -19.05 19.09 6.65
N GLY A 49 -19.26 18.08 7.49
CA GLY A 49 -20.58 17.68 7.95
C GLY A 49 -21.20 18.73 8.88
N SER A 50 -22.53 18.78 8.92
CA SER A 50 -23.30 19.65 9.82
C SER A 50 -24.45 18.85 10.44
N LYS A 51 -25.65 19.43 10.57
CA LYS A 51 -26.83 18.87 11.26
C LYS A 51 -27.14 17.39 10.99
N TYR A 52 -26.94 16.92 9.76
CA TYR A 52 -27.32 15.57 9.35
C TYR A 52 -26.12 14.65 9.05
N ALA A 53 -24.89 15.04 9.42
CA ALA A 53 -23.67 14.32 9.06
C ALA A 53 -23.75 12.82 9.39
N ASP A 54 -24.22 12.47 10.60
CA ASP A 54 -24.30 11.08 11.08
C ASP A 54 -25.40 10.25 10.39
N LEU A 55 -26.33 10.91 9.69
CA LEU A 55 -27.44 10.27 8.99
C LEU A 55 -27.14 10.04 7.50
N VAL A 56 -26.04 10.58 6.98
CA VAL A 56 -25.66 10.42 5.58
C VAL A 56 -25.08 9.02 5.34
N ARG A 57 -25.67 8.28 4.39
CA ARG A 57 -25.25 6.89 4.07
C ARG A 57 -24.69 6.72 2.66
N ILE A 58 -24.88 7.73 1.81
CA ILE A 58 -24.40 7.75 0.43
C ILE A 58 -23.05 8.47 0.34
N PRO A 59 -22.19 8.13 -0.64
CA PRO A 59 -20.99 8.91 -0.93
C PRO A 59 -21.37 10.33 -1.38
N VAL A 60 -20.62 11.31 -0.85
CA VAL A 60 -20.75 12.73 -1.19
C VAL A 60 -19.39 13.23 -1.65
N LEU A 61 -19.30 13.75 -2.87
CA LEU A 61 -18.07 14.31 -3.43
C LEU A 61 -18.31 15.68 -4.06
N MET A 62 -17.25 16.49 -4.13
CA MET A 62 -17.28 17.78 -4.82
C MET A 62 -16.42 17.75 -6.09
N ILE A 63 -16.92 18.35 -7.15
CA ILE A 63 -16.22 18.58 -8.41
C ILE A 63 -16.15 20.07 -8.76
N SER A 64 -15.30 20.42 -9.73
CA SER A 64 -15.25 21.79 -10.25
C SER A 64 -16.43 22.08 -11.18
N TYR A 65 -16.76 23.36 -11.37
CA TYR A 65 -17.77 23.79 -12.33
C TYR A 65 -17.50 23.30 -13.76
N GLN A 66 -16.23 23.36 -14.20
CA GLN A 66 -15.81 22.87 -15.51
C GLN A 66 -16.03 21.36 -15.67
N CYS A 67 -15.82 20.58 -14.61
CA CYS A 67 -16.09 19.15 -14.61
C CYS A 67 -17.60 18.87 -14.73
N MET A 68 -18.45 19.66 -14.06
CA MET A 68 -19.90 19.58 -14.21
C MET A 68 -20.33 19.82 -15.67
N LEU A 69 -19.81 20.86 -16.32
CA LEU A 69 -20.10 21.13 -17.73
C LEU A 69 -19.70 19.96 -18.63
N ALA A 70 -18.50 19.41 -18.42
CA ALA A 70 -18.02 18.24 -19.17
C ALA A 70 -18.93 17.02 -18.96
N ILE A 71 -19.34 16.72 -17.72
CA ILE A 71 -20.26 15.62 -17.43
C ILE A 71 -21.59 15.83 -18.16
N ASN A 72 -22.18 17.00 -18.06
CA ASN A 72 -23.50 17.26 -18.64
C ASN A 72 -23.49 17.23 -20.18
N ASN A 73 -22.41 17.70 -20.80
CA ASN A 73 -22.27 17.74 -22.26
C ASN A 73 -21.85 16.38 -22.85
N THR A 74 -20.93 15.66 -22.20
CA THR A 74 -20.37 14.41 -22.72
C THR A 74 -21.16 13.19 -22.27
N TYR A 75 -21.70 13.20 -21.05
CA TYR A 75 -22.38 12.08 -20.41
C TYR A 75 -23.78 12.48 -19.91
N PRO A 76 -24.69 12.92 -20.80
CA PRO A 76 -26.02 13.35 -20.40
C PRO A 76 -26.79 12.20 -19.76
N ALA A 77 -27.43 12.46 -18.63
CA ALA A 77 -28.17 11.45 -17.87
C ALA A 77 -29.25 10.72 -18.70
N SER A 78 -29.80 11.39 -19.72
CA SER A 78 -30.81 10.83 -20.64
C SER A 78 -30.32 9.61 -21.44
N LYS A 79 -29.01 9.43 -21.61
CA LYS A 79 -28.45 8.29 -22.35
C LYS A 79 -28.08 7.09 -21.47
N GLY A 80 -28.06 7.27 -20.15
CA GLY A 80 -27.68 6.23 -19.18
C GLY A 80 -26.18 5.91 -19.21
N TYR A 81 -25.50 6.12 -18.08
CA TYR A 81 -24.07 5.82 -17.93
C TYR A 81 -23.79 5.19 -16.58
N ILE A 82 -22.69 4.44 -16.50
CA ILE A 82 -22.16 3.91 -15.24
C ILE A 82 -21.06 4.85 -14.76
N VAL A 83 -21.19 5.33 -13.52
CA VAL A 83 -20.20 6.21 -12.88
C VAL A 83 -19.49 5.43 -11.78
N GLN A 84 -18.16 5.38 -11.85
CA GLN A 84 -17.33 4.78 -10.80
C GLN A 84 -16.66 5.87 -9.98
N VAL A 85 -17.03 5.98 -8.70
CA VAL A 85 -16.38 6.88 -7.75
C VAL A 85 -15.17 6.17 -7.14
N LYS A 86 -13.97 6.73 -7.33
CA LYS A 86 -12.73 6.23 -6.73
C LYS A 86 -12.19 7.26 -5.76
N VAL A 87 -11.82 6.82 -4.56
CA VAL A 87 -11.00 7.62 -3.65
C VAL A 87 -9.63 7.78 -4.30
N SER A 88 -9.08 9.00 -4.36
CA SER A 88 -7.87 9.37 -5.11
C SER A 88 -6.88 8.21 -5.28
N PRO A 89 -6.70 7.66 -6.49
CA PRO A 89 -6.05 6.37 -6.70
C PRO A 89 -4.54 6.42 -6.40
N GLY A 90 -3.90 7.59 -6.52
CA GLY A 90 -2.44 7.68 -6.43
C GLY A 90 -1.87 7.23 -5.09
N TYR A 91 -2.50 7.61 -3.99
CA TYR A 91 -2.02 7.24 -2.65
C TYR A 91 -2.45 5.81 -2.31
N TYR A 92 -3.74 5.49 -2.46
CA TYR A 92 -4.27 4.20 -2.03
C TYR A 92 -3.69 3.00 -2.78
N ASP A 93 -3.56 3.10 -4.11
CA ASP A 93 -2.97 2.01 -4.90
C ASP A 93 -1.47 1.87 -4.59
N LEU A 94 -0.74 2.99 -4.42
CA LEU A 94 0.66 2.95 -4.03
C LEU A 94 0.86 2.20 -2.71
N PHE A 95 0.12 2.55 -1.64
CA PHE A 95 0.28 1.86 -0.35
C PHE A 95 -0.18 0.40 -0.40
N ARG A 96 -1.23 0.09 -1.17
CA ARG A 96 -1.74 -1.27 -1.35
C ARG A 96 -0.69 -2.22 -1.92
N TYR A 97 0.16 -1.77 -2.84
CA TYR A 97 1.20 -2.59 -3.46
C TYR A 97 2.58 -2.41 -2.80
N LEU A 98 2.90 -1.21 -2.32
CA LEU A 98 4.21 -0.90 -1.74
C LEU A 98 4.41 -1.55 -0.37
N ILE A 99 3.40 -1.54 0.50
CA ILE A 99 3.49 -2.16 1.84
C ILE A 99 3.86 -3.65 1.76
N PRO A 100 3.10 -4.51 1.04
CA PRO A 100 3.44 -5.94 0.97
C PRO A 100 4.81 -6.17 0.32
N PHE A 101 5.19 -5.36 -0.68
CA PHE A 101 6.51 -5.44 -1.29
C PHE A 101 7.63 -5.16 -0.29
N VAL A 102 7.54 -4.06 0.47
CA VAL A 102 8.53 -3.69 1.48
C VAL A 102 8.63 -4.74 2.58
N VAL A 103 7.50 -5.32 3.01
CA VAL A 103 7.48 -6.40 4.01
C VAL A 103 8.23 -7.63 3.52
N VAL A 104 7.99 -8.07 2.28
CA VAL A 104 8.67 -9.24 1.69
C VAL A 104 10.16 -8.98 1.53
N VAL A 105 10.54 -7.82 1.00
CA VAL A 105 11.94 -7.43 0.82
C VAL A 105 12.66 -7.33 2.17
N GLY A 106 12.04 -6.69 3.16
CA GLY A 106 12.58 -6.58 4.52
C GLY A 106 12.77 -7.93 5.18
N PHE A 107 11.80 -8.84 5.04
CA PHE A 107 11.91 -10.21 5.54
C PHE A 107 13.08 -10.96 4.91
N CYS A 108 13.27 -10.84 3.59
CA CYS A 108 14.43 -11.42 2.90
C CYS A 108 15.77 -10.91 3.46
N PHE A 109 15.89 -9.61 3.69
CA PHE A 109 17.11 -9.04 4.30
C PHE A 109 17.34 -9.57 5.72
N ILE A 110 16.30 -9.70 6.54
CA ILE A 110 16.42 -10.26 7.90
C ILE A 110 16.91 -11.71 7.84
N VAL A 111 16.33 -12.54 6.98
CA VAL A 111 16.76 -13.93 6.79
C VAL A 111 18.22 -14.02 6.33
N LEU A 112 18.62 -13.17 5.38
CA LEU A 112 20.01 -13.11 4.92
C LEU A 112 20.96 -12.70 6.05
N LEU A 113 20.64 -11.65 6.82
CA LEU A 113 21.45 -11.20 7.94
C LEU A 113 21.62 -12.29 9.02
N ILE A 114 20.53 -12.96 9.40
CA ILE A 114 20.58 -14.07 10.36
C ILE A 114 21.46 -15.20 9.83
N SER A 115 21.34 -15.56 8.55
CA SER A 115 22.15 -16.61 7.93
C SER A 115 23.64 -16.27 7.88
N LEU A 116 23.97 -14.99 7.64
CA LEU A 116 25.34 -14.48 7.61
C LEU A 116 25.96 -14.47 9.01
N ILE A 117 25.22 -13.99 10.02
CA ILE A 117 25.64 -14.02 11.42
C ILE A 117 25.90 -15.45 11.86
N PHE A 118 24.98 -16.38 11.56
CA PHE A 118 25.12 -17.78 11.91
C PHE A 118 26.36 -18.43 11.24
N LYS A 119 26.56 -18.18 9.93
CA LYS A 119 27.76 -18.63 9.21
C LYS A 119 29.04 -18.03 9.80
N ALA A 120 29.06 -16.74 10.13
CA ALA A 120 30.21 -16.08 10.73
C ALA A 120 30.57 -16.69 12.09
N ILE A 121 29.58 -16.91 12.96
CA ILE A 121 29.76 -17.58 14.25
C ILE A 121 30.33 -18.99 14.05
N ARG A 122 29.76 -19.78 13.12
CA ARG A 122 30.24 -21.14 12.82
C ARG A 122 31.67 -21.12 12.28
N LEU A 123 31.99 -20.19 11.38
CA LEU A 123 33.33 -20.03 10.82
C LEU A 123 34.36 -19.64 11.89
N CYS A 124 34.01 -18.71 12.78
CA CYS A 124 34.86 -18.34 13.92
C CYS A 124 35.09 -19.53 14.87
N ARG A 125 34.04 -20.30 15.17
CA ARG A 125 34.15 -21.50 16.01
C ARG A 125 35.05 -22.56 15.36
N GLU A 126 34.90 -22.80 14.06
CA GLU A 126 35.69 -23.79 13.34
C GLU A 126 37.16 -23.37 13.24
N ARG A 127 37.44 -22.10 12.93
CA ARG A 127 38.82 -21.56 12.94
C ARG A 127 39.46 -21.70 14.31
N ARG A 128 38.74 -21.39 15.39
CA ARG A 128 39.22 -21.59 16.78
C ARG A 128 39.48 -23.08 17.07
N ARG A 129 38.63 -23.99 16.58
CA ARG A 129 38.78 -25.44 16.77
C ARG A 129 40.00 -25.99 16.04
N VAL A 130 40.22 -25.60 14.79
CA VAL A 130 41.38 -26.01 13.99
C VAL A 130 42.67 -25.46 14.60
N ALA A 131 42.69 -24.20 15.05
CA ALA A 131 43.85 -23.61 15.70
C ALA A 131 44.33 -24.39 16.94
N ARG A 132 43.39 -24.90 17.76
CA ARG A 132 43.73 -25.73 18.95
C ARG A 132 44.32 -27.10 18.61
N LYS A 133 44.00 -27.67 17.44
CA LYS A 133 44.50 -28.99 17.02
C LYS A 133 45.88 -28.92 16.33
N ARG A 134 46.38 -27.73 16.00
CA ARG A 134 47.69 -27.56 15.38
C ARG A 134 48.77 -27.53 16.46
N LEU A 135 49.74 -28.45 16.40
CA LEU A 135 50.97 -28.32 17.18
C LEU A 135 51.73 -27.05 16.75
N SER A 136 52.35 -26.37 17.73
CA SER A 136 53.31 -25.30 17.45
C SER A 136 54.45 -25.82 16.56
N LYS A 137 54.97 -24.97 15.65
CA LYS A 137 56.14 -25.29 14.81
C LYS A 137 57.32 -25.85 15.62
N ARG A 138 57.51 -25.39 16.86
CA ARG A 138 58.55 -25.91 17.78
C ARG A 138 58.30 -27.36 18.19
N ASN A 139 57.05 -27.73 18.48
CA ASN A 139 56.72 -29.11 18.84
C ASN A 139 56.73 -30.03 17.62
N LEU A 140 56.32 -29.54 16.45
CA LEU A 140 56.43 -30.26 15.17
C LEU A 140 57.88 -30.65 14.83
N ARG A 141 58.85 -29.77 15.11
CA ARG A 141 60.28 -30.08 14.91
C ARG A 141 60.85 -31.11 15.88
N LYS A 142 60.17 -31.40 16.98
CA LYS A 142 60.58 -32.43 17.96
C LYS A 142 60.07 -33.83 17.59
N ILE A 143 59.16 -33.93 16.63
CA ILE A 143 58.64 -35.22 16.17
C ILE A 143 59.70 -35.86 15.27
N PRO A 144 60.22 -37.06 15.60
CA PRO A 144 61.23 -37.72 14.78
C PRO A 144 60.66 -38.07 13.41
N THR A 145 61.40 -37.76 12.35
CA THR A 145 60.99 -38.05 10.97
C THR A 145 61.66 -39.33 10.50
N LYS A 146 60.89 -40.43 10.43
CA LYS A 146 61.36 -41.66 9.74
C LYS A 146 61.20 -41.45 8.23
N LYS A 147 62.32 -41.42 7.50
CA LYS A 147 62.31 -41.43 6.03
C LYS A 147 62.36 -42.88 5.58
N PHE A 148 61.25 -43.40 5.07
CA PHE A 148 61.23 -44.75 4.51
C PHE A 148 61.94 -44.77 3.16
N ARG A 149 62.91 -45.68 3.01
CA ARG A 149 63.58 -45.94 1.74
C ARG A 149 63.11 -47.30 1.22
N LYS A 150 62.78 -47.38 -0.07
CA LYS A 150 62.26 -48.60 -0.70
C LYS A 150 63.30 -49.73 -0.56
N GLY A 151 62.97 -50.77 0.22
CA GLY A 151 63.84 -51.93 0.49
C GLY A 151 64.18 -52.17 1.97
N GLU A 152 63.80 -51.28 2.88
CA GLU A 152 63.99 -51.47 4.33
C GLU A 152 62.92 -52.44 4.89
N LEU A 153 63.34 -53.59 5.43
CA LEU A 153 62.49 -54.48 6.25
C LEU A 153 62.39 -53.90 7.68
N ILE A 154 61.18 -54.00 8.26
CA ILE A 154 60.70 -53.30 9.46
C ILE A 154 61.62 -53.44 10.67
#